data_AF-A0A352SCJ0-F1
#
_entry.id   AF-A0A352SCJ0-F1
#
_cell.length_a   1.000
_cell.length_b   1.000
_cell.length_c   1.000
_cell.angle_alpha   90.00
_cell.angle_beta   90.00
_cell.angle_gamma   90.00
#
_symmetry.space_group_name_H-M   'P 1'
#
loop_
_entity.id
_entity.type
_entity.pdbx_description
1 polymer ?
#
loop_
_entity_poly.entity_id
_entity_poly.type
_entity_poly.pdbx_seq_one_letter_code
_entity_poly.pdbx_strand_id
1 'polypeptide(L)'
;IACPCALVLSTPAAIASGLAVATRRGLLIKGGNALETIGRVRSIAFDKTGTLTEGKPRVTEVVPFGQLRQKQVLALAAAVESGSNHPLAKAIVVHAESTDTAIPKASEASAIAGKAVRATVGGKMLAVGSPSHAGQVATLSAQQRKEIEALENSGKTVAVLFDERSKETLGLLALRDEPRRDASEGVAQLKAMGVRSVMLTGDNQRTAQAIADSLGIDWKAELLPQDKLDLVNNMKRDAKVAMVGDGINDAP
;
A
#
# COMPACT_ATOMS: atom_id res chain seq x y z
N ILE A 1 -37.37 -23.63 38.19
CA ILE A 1 -37.70 -22.59 37.18
C ILE A 1 -36.50 -21.65 36.91
N ALA A 2 -35.43 -21.67 37.71
CA ALA A 2 -34.27 -20.77 37.56
C ALA A 2 -33.25 -21.10 36.44
N CYS A 3 -33.50 -22.09 35.58
CA CYS A 3 -32.57 -22.46 34.50
C CYS A 3 -33.12 -21.99 33.15
N PRO A 4 -32.60 -20.89 32.57
CA PRO A 4 -33.15 -20.32 31.36
C PRO A 4 -32.61 -21.08 30.13
N CYS A 5 -33.17 -22.25 29.85
CA CYS A 5 -32.75 -23.10 28.73
C CYS A 5 -32.75 -22.35 27.38
N ALA A 6 -33.71 -21.46 27.16
CA ALA A 6 -33.79 -20.62 25.96
C ALA A 6 -32.66 -19.59 25.87
N LEU A 7 -32.24 -19.01 27.01
CA LEU A 7 -31.15 -18.03 27.03
C LEU A 7 -29.82 -18.70 26.68
N VAL A 8 -29.57 -19.91 27.19
CA VAL A 8 -28.34 -20.68 26.92
C VAL A 8 -28.21 -21.02 25.44
N LEU A 9 -29.32 -21.28 24.74
CA LEU A 9 -29.32 -21.60 23.30
C LEU A 9 -29.29 -20.37 22.39
N SER A 10 -29.62 -19.18 22.90
CA SER A 10 -29.81 -17.98 22.08
C SER A 10 -28.53 -17.53 21.36
N THR A 11 -27.40 -17.43 22.07
CA THR A 11 -26.13 -16.96 21.51
C THR A 11 -25.54 -17.95 20.48
N PRO A 12 -25.42 -19.27 20.75
CA PRO A 12 -24.94 -20.22 19.76
C PRO A 12 -25.81 -20.27 18.49
N ALA A 13 -27.14 -20.17 18.64
CA ALA A 13 -28.05 -20.15 17.50
C ALA A 13 -27.86 -18.89 16.63
N ALA A 14 -27.76 -17.71 17.26
CA ALA A 14 -27.52 -16.45 16.55
C ALA A 14 -26.16 -16.45 15.84
N ILE A 15 -25.10 -16.93 16.49
CA ILE A 15 -23.76 -17.04 15.91
C ILE A 15 -23.78 -18.00 14.72
N ALA A 16 -24.32 -19.21 14.88
CA ALA A 16 -24.36 -20.20 13.80
C ALA A 16 -25.12 -19.67 12.58
N SER A 17 -26.27 -19.01 12.81
CA SER A 17 -27.05 -18.36 11.75
C SER A 17 -26.26 -17.24 11.06
N GLY A 18 -25.63 -16.36 11.83
CA GLY A 18 -24.83 -15.25 11.31
C GLY A 18 -23.63 -15.71 10.48
N LEU A 19 -22.89 -16.72 10.95
CA LEU A 19 -21.78 -17.33 10.20
C LEU A 19 -22.27 -17.97 8.89
N ALA A 20 -23.41 -18.68 8.92
CA ALA A 20 -23.99 -19.28 7.73
C ALA A 20 -24.43 -18.23 6.69
N VAL A 21 -25.05 -17.12 7.13
CA VAL A 21 -25.42 -16.00 6.25
C VAL A 21 -24.18 -15.33 5.68
N ALA A 22 -23.17 -15.06 6.50
CA ALA A 22 -21.90 -14.46 6.08
C ALA A 22 -21.22 -15.32 5.00
N THR A 23 -21.17 -16.64 5.20
CA THR A 23 -20.56 -17.58 4.25
C THR A 23 -21.29 -17.59 2.91
N ARG A 24 -22.64 -17.56 2.92
CA ARG A 24 -23.45 -17.43 1.69
C ARG A 24 -23.20 -16.12 0.93
N ARG A 25 -22.67 -15.10 1.59
CA ARG A 25 -22.27 -13.82 1.00
C ARG A 25 -20.77 -13.72 0.71
N GLY A 26 -20.05 -14.84 0.76
CA GLY A 26 -18.61 -14.89 0.48
C GLY A 26 -17.70 -14.39 1.61
N LEU A 27 -18.24 -14.21 2.83
CA LEU A 27 -17.47 -13.78 3.99
C LEU A 27 -17.05 -14.99 4.83
N LEU A 28 -15.73 -15.16 5.00
CA LEU A 28 -15.16 -16.14 5.92
C LEU A 28 -14.87 -15.50 7.27
N ILE A 29 -15.64 -15.88 8.30
CA ILE A 29 -15.47 -15.37 9.67
C ILE A 29 -14.88 -16.48 10.54
N LYS A 30 -13.70 -16.23 11.13
CA LYS A 30 -12.97 -17.20 11.95
C LYS A 30 -13.52 -17.25 13.39
N GLY A 31 -14.73 -17.79 13.54
CA GLY A 31 -15.37 -18.06 14.84
C GLY A 31 -16.34 -16.98 15.33
N GLY A 32 -17.13 -17.32 16.36
CA GLY A 32 -18.20 -16.45 16.87
C GLY A 32 -17.73 -15.13 17.49
N ASN A 33 -16.57 -15.14 18.15
CA ASN A 33 -15.99 -13.92 18.75
C ASN A 33 -15.70 -12.84 17.70
N ALA A 34 -15.26 -13.22 16.50
CA ALA A 34 -15.02 -12.28 15.40
C ALA A 34 -16.34 -11.67 14.91
N LEU A 35 -17.40 -12.47 14.81
CA LEU A 35 -18.75 -12.00 14.43
C LEU A 35 -19.33 -11.04 15.48
N GLU A 36 -19.13 -11.30 16.77
CA GLU A 36 -19.55 -10.38 17.82
C GLU A 36 -18.72 -9.09 17.82
N THR A 37 -17.40 -9.22 17.64
CA THR A 37 -16.48 -8.09 17.67
C THR A 37 -16.77 -7.11 16.53
N ILE A 38 -16.98 -7.60 15.31
CA ILE A 38 -17.25 -6.74 14.15
C ILE A 38 -18.54 -5.91 14.35
N GLY A 39 -19.56 -6.46 15.02
CA GLY A 39 -20.79 -5.72 15.35
C GLY A 39 -20.59 -4.54 16.30
N ARG A 40 -19.48 -4.50 17.03
CA ARG A 40 -19.14 -3.41 17.97
C ARG A 40 -18.17 -2.39 17.38
N VAL A 41 -17.65 -2.62 16.18
CA VAL A 41 -16.69 -1.71 15.53
C VAL A 41 -17.35 -0.36 15.26
N ARG A 42 -16.60 0.71 15.51
CA ARG A 42 -17.01 2.10 15.25
C ARG A 42 -15.97 2.87 14.44
N SER A 43 -14.81 2.28 14.21
CA SER A 43 -13.74 2.84 13.39
C SER A 43 -13.08 1.75 12.55
N ILE A 44 -12.81 2.02 11.28
CA ILE A 44 -12.11 1.12 10.38
C ILE A 44 -10.86 1.81 9.85
N ALA A 45 -9.73 1.16 10.02
CA ALA A 45 -8.48 1.51 9.36
C ALA A 45 -8.33 0.65 8.11
N PHE A 46 -8.22 1.28 6.94
CA PHE A 46 -7.99 0.62 5.67
C PHE A 46 -6.54 0.80 5.26
N ASP A 47 -5.85 -0.27 4.84
CA ASP A 47 -4.69 -0.09 3.99
C ASP A 47 -5.12 0.44 2.62
N LYS A 48 -4.20 1.11 1.92
CA LYS A 48 -4.50 1.61 0.57
C LYS A 48 -4.35 0.50 -0.47
N THR A 49 -3.13 0.01 -0.65
CA THR A 49 -2.72 -0.83 -1.78
C THR A 49 -3.35 -2.21 -1.67
N GLY A 50 -4.12 -2.63 -2.68
CA GLY A 50 -4.79 -3.94 -2.69
C GLY A 50 -6.07 -4.02 -1.85
N THR A 51 -6.33 -3.04 -1.01
CA THR A 51 -7.54 -2.95 -0.19
C THR A 51 -8.52 -1.93 -0.76
N LEU A 52 -8.20 -0.63 -0.70
CA LEU A 52 -9.01 0.42 -1.34
C LEU A 52 -8.75 0.51 -2.84
N THR A 53 -7.59 0.05 -3.28
CA THR A 53 -7.20 -0.05 -4.69
C THR A 53 -7.21 -1.51 -5.17
N GLU A 54 -7.08 -1.70 -6.48
CA GLU A 54 -7.06 -3.04 -7.09
C GLU A 54 -5.84 -3.88 -6.68
N GLY A 55 -4.78 -3.26 -6.14
CA GLY A 55 -3.53 -3.92 -5.78
C GLY A 55 -2.71 -4.32 -7.00
N LYS A 56 -2.97 -3.66 -8.14
CA LYS A 56 -2.33 -3.93 -9.42
C LYS A 56 -1.72 -2.65 -9.96
N PRO A 57 -0.72 -2.08 -9.25
CA PRO A 57 -0.05 -0.89 -9.72
C PRO A 57 0.51 -1.11 -11.12
N ARG A 58 0.50 -0.06 -11.94
CA ARG A 58 1.09 -0.06 -13.26
C ARG A 58 2.05 1.12 -13.39
N VAL A 59 3.20 0.87 -14.00
CA VAL A 59 4.10 1.97 -14.40
C VAL A 59 3.39 2.78 -15.48
N THR A 60 3.14 4.04 -15.18
CA THR A 60 2.52 5.01 -16.09
C THR A 60 3.56 5.83 -16.83
N GLU A 61 4.71 6.05 -16.21
CA GLU A 61 5.73 6.95 -16.72
C GLU A 61 7.12 6.57 -16.19
N VAL A 62 8.13 6.73 -17.04
CA VAL A 62 9.54 6.59 -16.70
C VAL A 62 10.23 7.89 -17.10
N VAL A 63 10.80 8.59 -16.12
CA VAL A 63 11.49 9.86 -16.34
C VAL A 63 12.99 9.65 -16.14
N PRO A 64 13.80 9.66 -17.20
CA PRO A 64 15.22 9.44 -17.07
C PRO A 64 15.96 10.73 -16.72
N PHE A 65 17.06 10.60 -15.98
CA PHE A 65 17.97 11.71 -15.70
C PHE A 65 19.38 11.43 -16.22
N GLY A 66 20.18 12.50 -16.33
CA GLY A 66 21.55 12.44 -16.86
C GLY A 66 21.56 11.99 -18.31
N GLN A 67 22.41 11.01 -18.63
CA GLN A 67 22.56 10.47 -19.99
C GLN A 67 21.76 9.19 -20.24
N LEU A 68 21.01 8.71 -19.25
CA LEU A 68 20.23 7.49 -19.41
C LEU A 68 18.99 7.73 -20.26
N ARG A 69 18.57 6.72 -21.00
CA ARG A 69 17.27 6.67 -21.67
C ARG A 69 16.24 5.95 -20.82
N GLN A 70 14.96 6.18 -21.10
CA GLN A 70 13.82 5.56 -20.40
C GLN A 70 13.99 4.03 -20.26
N LYS A 71 14.29 3.32 -21.35
CA LYS A 71 14.51 1.87 -21.32
C LYS A 71 15.67 1.45 -20.41
N GLN A 72 16.73 2.26 -20.29
CA GLN A 72 17.86 1.94 -19.42
C GLN A 72 17.49 2.12 -17.94
N VAL A 73 16.77 3.18 -17.60
CA VAL A 73 16.23 3.39 -16.24
C VAL A 73 15.30 2.24 -15.85
N LEU A 74 14.38 1.88 -16.75
CA LEU A 74 13.46 0.76 -16.53
C LEU A 74 14.20 -0.57 -16.34
N ALA A 75 15.20 -0.86 -17.17
CA ALA A 75 16.03 -2.08 -17.05
C ALA A 75 16.74 -2.16 -15.70
N LEU A 76 17.38 -1.07 -15.27
CA LEU A 76 18.10 -1.01 -14.01
C LEU A 76 17.17 -1.11 -12.80
N ALA A 77 16.03 -0.40 -12.83
CA ALA A 77 15.04 -0.48 -11.76
C ALA A 77 14.44 -1.88 -11.66
N ALA A 78 14.08 -2.51 -12.78
CA ALA A 78 13.58 -3.89 -12.80
C ALA A 78 14.63 -4.89 -12.30
N ALA A 79 15.92 -4.68 -12.60
CA ALA A 79 16.98 -5.53 -12.08
C ALA A 79 17.07 -5.46 -10.55
N VAL A 80 17.00 -4.24 -9.98
CA VAL A 80 16.99 -4.04 -8.52
C VAL A 80 15.75 -4.69 -7.88
N GLU A 81 14.60 -4.57 -8.53
CA GLU A 81 13.30 -5.02 -8.00
C GLU A 81 12.97 -6.50 -8.26
N SER A 82 13.76 -7.21 -9.10
CA SER A 82 13.53 -8.61 -9.50
C SER A 82 13.35 -9.59 -8.32
N GLY A 83 13.96 -9.30 -7.16
CA GLY A 83 13.88 -10.14 -5.96
C GLY A 83 12.79 -9.74 -4.96
N SER A 84 12.06 -8.66 -5.22
CA SER A 84 11.11 -8.08 -4.27
C SER A 84 9.69 -8.59 -4.49
N ASN A 85 9.01 -8.92 -3.40
CA ASN A 85 7.60 -9.35 -3.44
C ASN A 85 6.61 -8.18 -3.41
N HIS A 86 7.11 -6.95 -3.32
CA HIS A 86 6.27 -5.75 -3.22
C HIS A 86 5.44 -5.54 -4.50
N PRO A 87 4.15 -5.15 -4.42
CA PRO A 87 3.33 -4.92 -5.60
C PRO A 87 3.93 -3.92 -6.60
N LEU A 88 4.54 -2.83 -6.12
CA LEU A 88 5.23 -1.86 -6.97
C LEU A 88 6.45 -2.47 -7.68
N ALA A 89 7.21 -3.31 -6.99
CA ALA A 89 8.37 -3.99 -7.57
C ALA A 89 7.95 -4.90 -8.73
N LYS A 90 6.93 -5.72 -8.48
CA LYS A 90 6.32 -6.58 -9.51
C LYS A 90 5.83 -5.77 -10.70
N ALA A 91 5.19 -4.62 -10.47
CA ALA A 91 4.74 -3.74 -11.55
C ALA A 91 5.87 -3.20 -12.41
N ILE A 92 7.03 -2.86 -11.81
CA ILE A 92 8.22 -2.41 -12.55
C ILE A 92 8.79 -3.54 -13.41
N VAL A 93 8.95 -4.74 -12.83
CA VAL A 93 9.47 -5.91 -13.54
C VAL A 93 8.54 -6.30 -14.70
N VAL A 94 7.24 -6.42 -14.45
CA VAL A 94 6.24 -6.72 -15.49
C VAL A 94 6.24 -5.67 -16.60
N HIS A 95 6.39 -4.38 -16.26
CA HIS A 95 6.46 -3.33 -17.26
C HIS A 95 7.72 -3.44 -18.14
N ALA A 96 8.87 -3.75 -17.55
CA ALA A 96 10.11 -3.99 -18.27
C ALA A 96 9.98 -5.19 -19.24
N GLU A 97 9.39 -6.29 -18.79
CA GLU A 97 9.12 -7.46 -19.63
C GLU A 97 8.17 -7.14 -20.78
N SER A 98 7.08 -6.41 -20.51
CA SER A 98 6.08 -6.03 -21.53
C SER A 98 6.61 -5.08 -22.63
N THR A 99 7.76 -4.46 -22.41
CA THR A 99 8.40 -3.51 -23.34
C THR A 99 9.63 -4.10 -24.04
N ASP A 100 9.82 -5.41 -23.93
CA ASP A 100 11.00 -6.16 -24.41
C ASP A 100 12.31 -5.51 -23.94
N THR A 101 12.34 -5.08 -22.67
CA THR A 101 13.52 -4.48 -22.05
C THR A 101 14.40 -5.58 -21.45
N ALA A 102 15.64 -5.68 -21.91
CA ALA A 102 16.60 -6.64 -21.36
C ALA A 102 16.98 -6.26 -19.92
N ILE A 103 16.56 -7.08 -18.95
CA ILE A 103 16.83 -6.86 -17.52
C ILE A 103 18.21 -7.46 -17.18
N PRO A 104 19.20 -6.66 -16.74
CA PRO A 104 20.49 -7.18 -16.33
C PRO A 104 20.37 -8.00 -15.04
N LYS A 105 21.31 -8.93 -14.82
CA LYS A 105 21.38 -9.67 -13.57
C LYS A 105 21.73 -8.74 -12.41
N ALA A 106 21.03 -8.93 -11.29
CA ALA A 106 21.32 -8.28 -10.03
C ALA A 106 21.87 -9.30 -9.02
N SER A 107 22.72 -8.85 -8.11
CA SER A 107 23.24 -9.62 -6.97
C SER A 107 23.08 -8.84 -5.67
N GLU A 108 23.24 -9.50 -4.52
CA GLU A 108 23.24 -8.84 -3.20
C GLU A 108 21.96 -8.03 -2.90
N ALA A 109 20.81 -8.51 -3.40
CA ALA A 109 19.54 -7.85 -3.19
C ALA A 109 19.17 -7.78 -1.70
N SER A 110 18.75 -6.61 -1.23
CA SER A 110 18.38 -6.35 0.16
C SER A 110 17.25 -5.33 0.22
N ALA A 111 16.27 -5.57 1.09
CA ALA A 111 15.15 -4.67 1.32
C ALA A 111 15.35 -3.88 2.61
N ILE A 112 15.11 -2.58 2.55
CA ILE A 112 14.98 -1.67 3.70
C ILE A 112 13.50 -1.40 3.87
N ALA A 113 12.89 -2.02 4.88
CA ALA A 113 11.45 -2.00 5.11
C ALA A 113 10.88 -0.57 5.07
N GLY A 114 9.87 -0.37 4.21
CA GLY A 114 9.19 0.92 4.04
C GLY A 114 10.00 2.03 3.37
N LYS A 115 11.21 1.75 2.84
CA LYS A 115 12.10 2.78 2.29
C LYS A 115 12.59 2.47 0.88
N ALA A 116 13.27 1.35 0.68
CA ALA A 116 13.93 1.02 -0.59
C ALA A 116 14.27 -0.47 -0.72
N VAL A 117 14.50 -0.88 -1.96
CA VAL A 117 15.19 -2.12 -2.32
C VAL A 117 16.51 -1.73 -2.98
N ARG A 118 17.59 -2.42 -2.64
CA ARG A 118 18.92 -2.20 -3.23
C ARG A 118 19.51 -3.49 -3.75
N ALA A 119 20.32 -3.40 -4.80
CA ALA A 119 21.06 -4.51 -5.37
C ALA A 119 22.29 -4.02 -6.15
N THR A 120 23.25 -4.93 -6.35
CA THR A 120 24.40 -4.69 -7.21
C THR A 120 24.05 -5.07 -8.65
N VAL A 121 24.11 -4.12 -9.58
CA VAL A 121 23.80 -4.30 -11.01
C VAL A 121 24.96 -3.78 -11.85
N GLY A 122 25.60 -4.65 -12.63
CA GLY A 122 26.76 -4.26 -13.46
C GLY A 122 27.92 -3.65 -12.64
N GLY A 123 28.11 -4.11 -11.39
CA GLY A 123 29.12 -3.59 -10.47
C GLY A 123 28.76 -2.28 -9.76
N LYS A 124 27.58 -1.69 -10.03
CA LYS A 124 27.07 -0.50 -9.33
C LYS A 124 26.08 -0.88 -8.24
N MET A 125 26.12 -0.17 -7.11
CA MET A 125 25.19 -0.35 -6.01
C MET A 125 23.98 0.57 -6.24
N LEU A 126 22.92 -0.01 -6.78
CA LEU A 126 21.71 0.72 -7.16
C LEU A 126 20.59 0.46 -6.16
N ALA A 127 19.75 1.46 -5.97
CA ALA A 127 18.57 1.37 -5.13
C ALA A 127 17.35 1.97 -5.82
N VAL A 128 16.19 1.36 -5.57
CA VAL A 128 14.87 1.87 -5.90
C VAL A 128 14.15 2.15 -4.59
N GLY A 129 13.76 3.40 -4.36
CA GLY A 129 13.15 3.81 -3.09
C GLY A 129 12.19 4.98 -3.19
N SER A 130 11.57 5.33 -2.07
CA SER A 130 10.69 6.49 -2.00
C SER A 130 11.47 7.81 -2.23
N PRO A 131 10.81 8.87 -2.69
CA PRO A 131 11.43 10.20 -2.83
C PRO A 131 12.03 10.71 -1.52
N SER A 132 11.36 10.45 -0.39
CA SER A 132 11.83 10.83 0.94
C SER A 132 13.14 10.12 1.31
N HIS A 133 13.26 8.83 1.01
CA HIS A 133 14.49 8.07 1.25
C HIS A 133 15.60 8.48 0.28
N ALA A 134 15.28 8.61 -1.01
CA ALA A 134 16.24 9.07 -2.01
C ALA A 134 16.82 10.45 -1.67
N GLY A 135 16.01 11.37 -1.14
CA GLY A 135 16.49 12.69 -0.70
C GLY A 135 17.43 12.68 0.52
N GLN A 136 17.50 11.56 1.26
CA GLN A 136 18.44 11.38 2.38
C GLN A 136 19.79 10.79 1.93
N VAL A 137 19.78 9.98 0.87
CA VAL A 137 20.94 9.18 0.44
C VAL A 137 21.57 9.73 -0.85
N ALA A 138 20.76 10.28 -1.75
CA ALA A 138 21.15 10.79 -3.06
C ALA A 138 20.84 12.29 -3.22
N THR A 139 21.42 12.89 -4.26
CA THR A 139 21.26 14.31 -4.58
C THR A 139 20.07 14.52 -5.50
N LEU A 140 19.00 15.12 -4.98
CA LEU A 140 17.86 15.57 -5.75
C LEU A 140 17.93 17.08 -6.02
N SER A 141 18.16 17.44 -7.28
CA SER A 141 18.12 18.84 -7.75
C SER A 141 16.70 19.44 -7.63
N ALA A 142 16.61 20.77 -7.66
CA ALA A 142 15.32 21.46 -7.58
C ALA A 142 14.37 21.07 -8.72
N GLN A 143 14.90 20.82 -9.93
CA GLN A 143 14.07 20.39 -11.07
C GLN A 143 13.54 18.98 -10.87
N GLN A 144 14.37 18.04 -10.39
CA GLN A 144 13.95 16.67 -10.11
C GLN A 144 12.88 16.62 -9.00
N ARG A 145 13.00 17.49 -7.98
CA ARG A 145 11.97 17.63 -6.94
C ARG A 145 10.64 18.11 -7.52
N LYS A 146 10.65 19.14 -8.38
CA LYS A 146 9.44 19.62 -9.06
C LYS A 146 8.77 18.53 -9.89
N GLU A 147 9.56 17.71 -10.58
CA GLU A 147 9.05 16.58 -11.36
C GLU A 147 8.34 15.55 -10.47
N ILE A 148 8.98 15.17 -9.34
CA ILE A 148 8.37 14.29 -8.34
C ILE A 148 7.05 14.89 -7.84
N GLU A 149 7.03 16.16 -7.47
CA GLU A 149 5.83 16.83 -6.97
C GLU A 149 4.69 16.84 -7.99
N ALA A 150 5.00 17.10 -9.26
CA ALA A 150 4.01 17.08 -10.33
C ALA A 150 3.38 15.68 -10.50
N LEU A 151 4.21 14.63 -10.47
CA LEU A 151 3.75 13.25 -10.55
C LEU A 151 2.90 12.87 -9.33
N GLU A 152 3.33 13.21 -8.12
CA GLU A 152 2.60 12.93 -6.87
C GLU A 152 1.26 13.66 -6.81
N ASN A 153 1.22 14.94 -7.22
CA ASN A 153 -0.02 15.73 -7.31
C ASN A 153 -1.02 15.14 -8.32
N SER A 154 -0.56 14.37 -9.30
CA SER A 154 -1.42 13.63 -10.23
C SER A 154 -1.92 12.28 -9.69
N GLY A 155 -1.69 12.01 -8.39
CA GLY A 155 -2.12 10.79 -7.71
C GLY A 155 -1.23 9.57 -8.02
N LYS A 156 -0.02 9.78 -8.55
CA LYS A 156 0.94 8.70 -8.82
C LYS A 156 1.82 8.45 -7.59
N THR A 157 2.16 7.20 -7.35
CA THR A 157 3.23 6.81 -6.42
C THR A 157 4.55 6.87 -7.18
N VAL A 158 5.51 7.65 -6.70
CA VAL A 158 6.82 7.81 -7.36
C VAL A 158 7.85 6.91 -6.68
N ALA A 159 8.59 6.14 -7.47
CA ALA A 159 9.80 5.45 -7.04
C ALA A 159 11.02 6.09 -7.73
N VAL A 160 12.12 6.21 -7.00
CA VAL A 160 13.35 6.87 -7.44
C VAL A 160 14.44 5.81 -7.60
N LEU A 161 15.03 5.73 -8.78
CA LEU A 161 16.24 4.96 -9.03
C LEU A 161 17.46 5.84 -8.78
N PHE A 162 18.39 5.39 -7.93
CA PHE A 162 19.62 6.11 -7.62
C PHE A 162 20.80 5.17 -7.39
N ASP A 163 22.01 5.70 -7.53
CA ASP A 163 23.26 5.00 -7.20
C ASP A 163 23.71 5.43 -5.79
N GLU A 164 23.82 4.48 -4.86
CA GLU A 164 24.16 4.78 -3.45
C GLU A 164 25.61 5.28 -3.31
N ARG A 165 26.52 4.90 -4.22
CA ARG A 165 27.93 5.29 -4.14
C ARG A 165 28.18 6.67 -4.71
N SER A 166 27.67 6.93 -5.93
CA SER A 166 27.82 8.26 -6.55
C SER A 166 26.82 9.28 -6.00
N LYS A 167 25.79 8.83 -5.28
CA LYS A 167 24.68 9.64 -4.79
C LYS A 167 23.90 10.31 -5.92
N GLU A 168 23.94 9.75 -7.12
CA GLU A 168 23.28 10.29 -8.31
C GLU A 168 21.88 9.70 -8.46
N THR A 169 20.89 10.57 -8.69
CA THR A 169 19.54 10.13 -9.08
C THR A 169 19.50 9.86 -10.58
N LEU A 170 19.18 8.62 -10.95
CA LEU A 170 19.24 8.11 -12.32
C LEU A 170 17.90 8.21 -13.05
N GLY A 171 16.78 8.21 -12.33
CA GLY A 171 15.46 8.39 -12.92
C GLY A 171 14.32 8.17 -11.93
N LEU A 172 13.10 8.43 -12.40
CA LEU A 172 11.85 8.21 -11.69
C LEU A 172 11.02 7.14 -12.41
N LEU A 173 10.28 6.36 -11.62
CA LEU A 173 9.22 5.49 -12.09
C LEU A 173 7.94 5.93 -11.40
N ALA A 174 6.95 6.36 -12.18
CA ALA A 174 5.65 6.78 -11.65
C ALA A 174 4.65 5.65 -11.83
N LEU A 175 4.09 5.17 -10.73
CA LEU A 175 3.14 4.09 -10.68
C LEU A 175 1.75 4.58 -10.28
N ARG A 176 0.72 3.92 -10.78
CA ARG A 176 -0.66 4.20 -10.39
C ARG A 176 -1.40 2.90 -10.12
N ASP A 177 -2.11 2.85 -9.01
CA ASP A 177 -3.00 1.77 -8.62
C ASP A 177 -4.40 2.34 -8.48
N GLU A 178 -5.33 1.87 -9.32
CA GLU A 178 -6.67 2.46 -9.39
C GLU A 178 -7.51 2.05 -8.18
N PRO A 179 -8.33 2.96 -7.63
CA PRO A 179 -9.33 2.60 -6.63
C PRO A 179 -10.27 1.51 -7.13
N ARG A 180 -10.71 0.62 -6.23
CA ARG A 180 -11.76 -0.35 -6.57
C ARG A 180 -13.06 0.39 -6.88
N ARG A 181 -13.84 -0.13 -7.83
CA ARG A 181 -15.11 0.49 -8.28
C ARG A 181 -16.13 0.64 -7.15
N ASP A 182 -16.11 -0.28 -6.20
CA ASP A 182 -17.00 -0.35 -5.04
C ASP A 182 -16.44 0.37 -3.79
N ALA A 183 -15.19 0.85 -3.82
CA ALA A 183 -14.55 1.45 -2.64
C ALA A 183 -15.28 2.71 -2.15
N SER A 184 -15.65 3.62 -3.07
CA SER A 184 -16.35 4.86 -2.72
C SER A 184 -17.73 4.59 -2.12
N GLU A 185 -18.49 3.66 -2.73
CA GLU A 185 -19.80 3.24 -2.21
C GLU A 185 -19.67 2.58 -0.84
N GLY A 186 -18.69 1.68 -0.66
CA GLY A 186 -18.43 1.01 0.61
C GLY A 186 -18.10 2.00 1.75
N VAL A 187 -17.24 2.98 1.48
CA VAL A 187 -16.92 4.05 2.45
C VAL A 187 -18.16 4.87 2.80
N ALA A 188 -18.98 5.22 1.81
CA ALA A 188 -20.22 5.98 2.04
C ALA A 188 -21.22 5.19 2.90
N GLN A 189 -21.39 3.89 2.66
CA GLN A 189 -22.25 3.02 3.47
C GLN A 189 -21.76 2.91 4.91
N LEU A 190 -20.45 2.75 5.13
CA LEU A 190 -19.86 2.75 6.48
C LEU A 190 -20.12 4.06 7.23
N LYS A 191 -19.95 5.19 6.54
CA LYS A 191 -20.25 6.51 7.10
C LYS A 191 -21.73 6.65 7.48
N ALA A 192 -22.65 6.15 6.64
CA ALA A 192 -24.09 6.13 6.92
C ALA A 192 -24.45 5.25 8.14
N MET A 193 -23.66 4.20 8.40
CA MET A 193 -23.78 3.36 9.61
C MET A 193 -23.14 4.00 10.86
N GLY A 194 -22.59 5.22 10.76
CA GLY A 194 -21.88 5.88 11.85
C GLY A 194 -20.50 5.28 12.16
N VAL A 195 -19.92 4.54 11.22
CA VAL A 195 -18.57 3.95 11.33
C VAL A 195 -17.59 4.88 10.65
N ARG A 196 -16.63 5.41 11.43
CA ARG A 196 -15.54 6.23 10.89
C ARG A 196 -14.57 5.38 10.09
N SER A 197 -14.07 5.89 8.98
CA SER A 197 -13.14 5.17 8.11
C SER A 197 -11.91 6.03 7.86
N VAL A 198 -10.72 5.47 8.03
CA VAL A 198 -9.44 6.14 7.78
C VAL A 198 -8.56 5.27 6.90
N MET A 199 -7.95 5.85 5.87
CA MET A 199 -6.93 5.21 5.04
C MET A 199 -5.55 5.41 5.67
N LEU A 200 -4.80 4.32 5.86
CA LEU A 200 -3.42 4.31 6.32
C LEU A 200 -2.52 3.91 5.14
N THR A 201 -1.56 4.75 4.77
CA THR A 201 -0.69 4.47 3.62
C THR A 201 0.75 4.90 3.88
N GLY A 202 1.69 4.18 3.27
CA GLY A 202 3.11 4.55 3.24
C GLY A 202 3.47 5.55 2.13
N ASP A 203 2.52 5.85 1.24
CA ASP A 203 2.70 6.86 0.20
C ASP A 203 2.82 8.27 0.80
N ASN A 204 3.31 9.22 0.01
CA ASN A 204 3.38 10.63 0.40
C ASN A 204 1.97 11.24 0.60
N GLN A 205 1.93 12.40 1.23
CA GLN A 205 0.70 13.13 1.56
C GLN A 205 -0.14 13.50 0.33
N ARG A 206 0.47 13.87 -0.80
CA ARG A 206 -0.24 14.31 -2.01
C ARG A 206 -0.98 13.15 -2.68
N THR A 207 -0.29 12.02 -2.84
CA THR A 207 -0.87 10.80 -3.40
C THR A 207 -1.99 10.28 -2.49
N ALA A 208 -1.76 10.28 -1.17
CA ALA A 208 -2.78 9.89 -0.20
C ALA A 208 -4.02 10.79 -0.28
N GLN A 209 -3.83 12.11 -0.32
CA GLN A 209 -4.91 13.08 -0.44
C GLN A 209 -5.70 12.87 -1.74
N ALA A 210 -5.05 12.72 -2.89
CA ALA A 210 -5.73 12.53 -4.16
C ALA A 210 -6.65 11.30 -4.18
N ILE A 211 -6.21 10.18 -3.59
CA ILE A 211 -7.03 8.97 -3.44
C ILE A 211 -8.13 9.20 -2.40
N ALA A 212 -7.80 9.81 -1.26
CA ALA A 212 -8.75 10.06 -0.19
C ALA A 212 -9.92 10.96 -0.62
N ASP A 213 -9.62 12.03 -1.37
CA ASP A 213 -10.61 12.96 -1.91
C ASP A 213 -11.57 12.26 -2.88
N SER A 214 -11.05 11.30 -3.68
CA SER A 214 -11.89 10.50 -4.59
C SER A 214 -12.83 9.53 -3.86
N LEU A 215 -12.47 9.12 -2.64
CA LEU A 215 -13.23 8.15 -1.84
C LEU A 215 -14.07 8.80 -0.73
N GLY A 216 -13.80 10.06 -0.39
CA GLY A 216 -14.44 10.76 0.73
C GLY A 216 -14.07 10.18 2.10
N ILE A 217 -12.82 9.74 2.27
CA ILE A 217 -12.31 9.08 3.47
C ILE A 217 -11.23 9.92 4.18
N ASP A 218 -11.14 9.83 5.50
CA ASP A 218 -10.01 10.41 6.25
C ASP A 218 -8.71 9.67 5.90
N TRP A 219 -7.54 10.28 6.08
CA TRP A 219 -6.27 9.64 5.70
C TRP A 219 -5.09 9.98 6.61
N LYS A 220 -4.11 9.08 6.62
CA LYS A 220 -2.78 9.21 7.24
C LYS A 220 -1.75 8.61 6.29
N ALA A 221 -0.73 9.39 5.96
CA ALA A 221 0.27 9.07 4.94
C ALA A 221 1.68 9.03 5.54
N GLU A 222 2.65 8.62 4.71
CA GLU A 222 4.08 8.54 5.06
C GLU A 222 4.35 7.59 6.24
N LEU A 223 3.48 6.61 6.43
CA LEU A 223 3.55 5.67 7.55
C LEU A 223 4.49 4.51 7.23
N LEU A 224 5.43 4.25 8.13
CA LEU A 224 6.13 2.97 8.19
C LEU A 224 5.21 1.90 8.82
N PRO A 225 5.54 0.60 8.69
CA PRO A 225 4.74 -0.46 9.32
C PRO A 225 4.52 -0.25 10.82
N GLN A 226 5.54 0.21 11.56
CA GLN A 226 5.41 0.50 12.99
C GLN A 226 4.47 1.68 13.27
N ASP A 227 4.52 2.72 12.44
CA ASP A 227 3.65 3.89 12.60
C ASP A 227 2.18 3.52 12.40
N LYS A 228 1.88 2.62 11.43
CA LYS A 228 0.52 2.08 11.24
C LYS A 228 0.02 1.38 12.50
N LEU A 229 0.85 0.51 13.09
CA LEU A 229 0.50 -0.23 14.31
C LEU A 229 0.24 0.72 15.49
N ASP A 230 1.10 1.70 15.69
CA ASP A 230 0.97 2.68 16.76
C ASP A 230 -0.30 3.53 16.61
N LEU A 231 -0.63 3.92 15.38
CA LEU A 231 -1.83 4.68 15.05
C LEU A 231 -3.10 3.86 15.33
N VAL A 232 -3.13 2.60 14.89
CA VAL A 232 -4.23 1.67 15.21
C VAL A 232 -4.37 1.48 16.72
N ASN A 233 -3.27 1.35 17.45
CA ASN A 233 -3.29 1.21 18.92
C ASN A 233 -3.81 2.47 19.62
N ASN A 234 -3.51 3.66 19.09
CA ASN A 234 -4.08 4.91 19.60
C ASN A 234 -5.59 5.00 19.31
N MET A 235 -6.03 4.64 18.11
CA MET A 235 -7.46 4.61 17.75
C MET A 235 -8.27 3.65 18.65
N LYS A 236 -7.67 2.53 19.07
CA LYS A 236 -8.30 1.56 19.98
C LYS A 236 -8.66 2.14 21.35
N ARG A 237 -8.07 3.27 21.75
CA ARG A 237 -8.38 3.95 23.02
C ARG A 237 -9.76 4.59 23.01
N ASP A 238 -10.21 5.05 21.83
CA ASP A 238 -11.48 5.78 21.68
C ASP A 238 -12.64 4.87 21.26
N ALA A 239 -12.34 3.81 20.50
CA ALA A 239 -13.36 2.95 19.90
C ALA A 239 -12.84 1.55 19.58
N LYS A 240 -13.77 0.61 19.33
CA LYS A 240 -13.41 -0.67 18.70
C LYS A 240 -13.05 -0.43 17.23
N VAL A 241 -11.83 -0.84 16.87
CA VAL A 241 -11.24 -0.66 15.55
C VAL A 241 -11.17 -1.99 14.81
N ALA A 242 -11.54 -2.00 13.54
CA ALA A 242 -11.14 -3.06 12.61
C ALA A 242 -10.03 -2.53 11.68
N MET A 243 -9.02 -3.37 11.41
CA MET A 243 -8.05 -3.14 10.34
C MET A 243 -8.46 -3.97 9.13
N VAL A 244 -8.44 -3.37 7.95
CA VAL A 244 -8.70 -4.05 6.67
C VAL A 244 -7.45 -3.88 5.82
N GLY A 245 -6.91 -5.00 5.36
CA GLY A 245 -5.65 -5.08 4.63
C GLY A 245 -5.65 -6.28 3.68
N ASP A 246 -4.66 -6.35 2.79
CA ASP A 246 -4.53 -7.44 1.81
C ASP A 246 -3.88 -8.71 2.41
N GLY A 247 -3.39 -8.62 3.64
CA GLY A 247 -2.85 -9.72 4.43
C GLY A 247 -1.37 -10.03 4.23
N ILE A 248 -0.65 -9.30 3.36
CA ILE A 248 0.79 -9.49 3.15
C ILE A 248 1.61 -8.50 4.00
N ASN A 249 1.18 -7.23 4.06
CA ASN A 249 1.91 -6.16 4.74
C ASN A 249 1.26 -5.68 6.05
N ASP A 250 0.00 -6.06 6.31
CA ASP A 250 -0.81 -5.57 7.44
C ASP A 250 -0.99 -6.61 8.56
N ALA A 251 -0.12 -7.63 8.60
CA ALA A 251 -0.17 -8.70 9.60
C ALA A 251 0.32 -8.29 11.01
N PRO A 252 1.36 -7.44 11.17
CA PRO A 252 1.75 -6.88 12.48
C PRO A 252 0.73 -5.84 12.98
#